data_AF-A0A818YX61-F1
#
_entry.id   AF-A0A818YX61-F1
#
_cell.length_a   1.000
_cell.length_b   1.000
_cell.length_c   1.000
_cell.angle_alpha   90.00
_cell.angle_beta   90.00
_cell.angle_gamma   90.00
#
_symmetry.space_group_name_H-M   'P 1'
#
loop_
_entity.id
_entity.type
_entity.pdbx_description
1 polymer ?
#
loop_
_entity_poly.entity_id
_entity_poly.type
_entity_poly.pdbx_seq_one_letter_code
_entity_poly.pdbx_strand_id
1 'polypeptide(L)'
;MDVLSSQATIAGYKAVLLASTHLPKFFPMLTTAAGSIPPAKVLIIGAGVAGLMAIATARRLGGVVEAFDTRPAVKEEVKSLGAKFVEVEGAADASKAGGYAVEQTEEYKQKQSELIQKHALASDVIVTTAQIPGRKAPLLISTETLNNMKKGSVIVDLASSSGGNCEMTKDNATIDYNGITIIGNSNLPSTMPYDA
;
A
#
# COMPACT_ATOMS: atom_id res chain seq x y z
N MET A 1 -7.68 21.02 15.12
CA MET A 1 -8.09 20.62 13.76
C MET A 1 -7.07 19.62 13.27
N ASP A 2 -7.48 18.48 12.72
CA ASP A 2 -6.57 17.40 12.33
C ASP A 2 -6.09 17.58 10.88
N VAL A 3 -5.01 18.35 10.72
CA VAL A 3 -4.41 18.66 9.41
C VAL A 3 -3.72 17.43 8.80
N LEU A 4 -3.14 16.55 9.63
CA LEU A 4 -2.42 15.37 9.16
C LEU A 4 -3.37 14.38 8.47
N SER A 5 -4.56 14.18 9.02
CA SER A 5 -5.58 13.35 8.38
C SER A 5 -6.08 13.93 7.05
N SER A 6 -6.17 15.26 6.93
CA SER A 6 -6.49 15.91 5.65
C SER A 6 -5.43 15.58 4.59
N GLN A 7 -4.15 15.81 4.91
CA GLN A 7 -3.06 15.54 3.96
C GLN A 7 -2.93 14.05 3.64
N ALA A 8 -3.15 13.18 4.62
CA ALA A 8 -3.13 11.74 4.41
C ALA A 8 -4.23 11.28 3.43
N THR A 9 -5.42 11.87 3.51
CA THR A 9 -6.51 11.59 2.57
C THR A 9 -6.08 11.89 1.13
N ILE A 10 -5.51 13.08 0.90
CA ILE A 10 -5.04 13.49 -0.43
C ILE A 10 -3.90 12.59 -0.90
N ALA A 11 -2.95 12.26 -0.03
CA ALA A 11 -1.85 11.36 -0.36
C ALA A 11 -2.33 9.99 -0.81
N GLY A 12 -3.28 9.39 -0.09
CA GLY A 12 -3.87 8.09 -0.43
C GLY A 12 -4.60 8.08 -1.78
N TYR A 13 -5.40 9.12 -2.04
CA TYR A 13 -6.07 9.30 -3.33
C TYR A 13 -5.06 9.46 -4.47
N LYS A 14 -4.11 10.40 -4.31
CA LYS A 14 -3.11 10.71 -5.34
C LYS A 14 -2.20 9.53 -5.63
N ALA A 15 -1.84 8.73 -4.62
CA ALA A 15 -1.02 7.54 -4.79
C ALA A 15 -1.61 6.57 -5.82
N VAL A 16 -2.92 6.32 -5.73
CA VAL A 16 -3.61 5.39 -6.63
C VAL A 16 -3.73 5.95 -8.05
N LEU A 17 -4.02 7.25 -8.19
CA LEU A 17 -4.02 7.88 -9.52
C LEU A 17 -2.63 7.85 -10.16
N LEU A 18 -1.59 8.09 -9.37
CA LEU A 18 -0.23 8.03 -9.86
C LEU A 18 0.13 6.61 -10.30
N ALA A 19 -0.24 5.61 -9.50
CA ALA A 19 -0.08 4.21 -9.87
C ALA A 19 -0.83 3.85 -11.16
N SER A 20 -2.06 4.33 -11.36
CA SER A 20 -2.85 4.01 -12.56
C SER A 20 -2.27 4.58 -13.85
N THR A 21 -1.59 5.72 -13.78
CA THR A 21 -0.90 6.30 -14.94
C THR A 21 0.40 5.58 -15.33
N HIS A 22 0.98 4.81 -14.41
CA HIS A 22 2.23 4.06 -14.66
C HIS A 22 2.00 2.56 -14.90
N LEU A 23 0.83 2.03 -14.52
CA LEU A 23 0.50 0.62 -14.68
C LEU A 23 0.12 0.34 -16.15
N PRO A 24 0.80 -0.58 -16.86
CA PRO A 24 0.46 -0.97 -18.23
C PRO A 24 -0.71 -1.96 -18.27
N LYS A 25 -1.71 -1.79 -17.40
CA LYS A 25 -2.87 -2.68 -17.22
C LYS A 25 -4.08 -1.88 -16.77
N PHE A 26 -5.27 -2.25 -17.24
CA PHE A 26 -6.52 -1.71 -16.74
C PHE A 26 -6.75 -2.09 -15.27
N PHE A 27 -7.24 -1.13 -14.48
CA PHE A 27 -7.75 -1.42 -13.13
C PHE A 27 -9.02 -2.27 -13.14
N PRO A 28 -10.08 -1.93 -13.90
CA PRO A 28 -11.30 -2.70 -13.89
C PRO A 28 -11.18 -3.99 -14.72
N MET A 29 -12.06 -4.95 -14.44
CA MET A 29 -12.31 -6.04 -15.35
C MET A 29 -13.05 -5.50 -16.57
N LEU A 30 -12.60 -5.85 -17.77
CA LEU A 30 -13.27 -5.47 -19.01
C LEU A 30 -13.61 -6.72 -19.82
N THR A 31 -14.84 -6.80 -20.30
CA THR A 31 -15.24 -7.78 -21.30
C THR A 31 -15.37 -7.06 -22.62
N THR A 32 -14.53 -7.42 -23.59
CA THR A 32 -14.49 -6.80 -24.92
C THR A 32 -14.78 -7.84 -26.00
N ALA A 33 -14.94 -7.39 -27.25
CA ALA A 33 -15.06 -8.30 -28.38
C ALA A 33 -13.83 -9.22 -28.55
N ALA A 34 -12.65 -8.80 -28.08
CA ALA A 34 -11.42 -9.58 -28.16
C ALA A 34 -11.21 -10.55 -26.97
N GLY A 35 -12.13 -10.55 -25.99
CA GLY A 35 -12.04 -11.36 -24.78
C GLY A 35 -12.06 -10.54 -23.49
N SER A 36 -11.80 -11.23 -22.38
CA SER A 36 -11.86 -10.66 -21.03
C SER A 36 -10.47 -10.26 -20.53
N ILE A 37 -10.36 -9.02 -20.06
CA ILE A 37 -9.15 -8.49 -19.42
C ILE A 37 -9.37 -8.55 -17.90
N PRO A 38 -8.52 -9.28 -17.15
CA PRO A 38 -8.66 -9.38 -15.70
C PRO A 38 -8.33 -8.04 -15.02
N PRO A 39 -8.99 -7.72 -13.89
CA PRO A 39 -8.73 -6.48 -13.16
C PRO A 39 -7.30 -6.43 -12.59
N ALA A 40 -6.84 -5.23 -12.27
CA ALA A 40 -5.60 -5.04 -11.51
C ALA A 40 -5.77 -5.55 -10.07
N LYS A 41 -4.76 -6.25 -9.57
CA LYS A 41 -4.64 -6.63 -8.16
C LYS A 41 -3.83 -5.57 -7.43
N VAL A 42 -4.42 -4.97 -6.39
CA VAL A 42 -3.84 -3.87 -5.64
C VAL A 42 -3.66 -4.31 -4.18
N LEU A 43 -2.44 -4.21 -3.66
CA LEU A 43 -2.14 -4.43 -2.25
C LEU A 43 -1.89 -3.09 -1.56
N ILE A 44 -2.60 -2.84 -0.46
CA ILE A 44 -2.39 -1.67 0.40
C ILE A 44 -1.75 -2.14 1.70
N ILE A 45 -0.57 -1.61 2.02
CA ILE A 45 0.17 -1.95 3.24
C ILE A 45 0.10 -0.79 4.22
N GLY A 46 -0.73 -0.94 5.25
CA GLY A 46 -1.15 0.09 6.18
C GLY A 46 -2.57 0.57 5.86
N ALA A 47 -3.47 0.51 6.83
CA ALA A 47 -4.86 0.97 6.74
C ALA A 47 -5.13 2.09 7.77
N GLY A 48 -4.23 3.07 7.82
CA GLY A 48 -4.53 4.40 8.36
C GLY A 48 -5.32 5.25 7.36
N VAL A 49 -5.44 6.55 7.60
CA VAL A 49 -6.25 7.46 6.74
C VAL A 49 -5.82 7.40 5.26
N ALA A 50 -4.52 7.49 4.97
CA ALA A 50 -4.02 7.38 3.60
C ALA A 50 -4.30 6.00 2.99
N GLY A 51 -4.12 4.93 3.75
CA GLY A 51 -4.38 3.57 3.31
C GLY A 51 -5.85 3.33 2.98
N LEU A 52 -6.76 3.74 3.86
CA LEU A 52 -8.20 3.64 3.64
C LEU A 52 -8.64 4.46 2.41
N MET A 53 -8.08 5.66 2.23
CA MET A 53 -8.39 6.46 1.04
C MET A 53 -7.82 5.83 -0.24
N ALA A 54 -6.64 5.21 -0.18
CA ALA A 54 -6.09 4.43 -1.29
C ALA A 54 -6.97 3.22 -1.62
N ILE A 55 -7.45 2.48 -0.61
CA ILE A 55 -8.40 1.38 -0.79
C ILE A 55 -9.65 1.87 -1.53
N ALA A 56 -10.29 2.91 -1.02
CA ALA A 56 -11.53 3.45 -1.60
C ALA A 56 -11.31 3.90 -3.05
N THR A 57 -10.17 4.54 -3.35
CA THR A 57 -9.84 5.00 -4.70
C THR A 57 -9.58 3.84 -5.65
N ALA A 58 -8.79 2.85 -5.25
CA ALA A 58 -8.48 1.68 -6.08
C ALA A 58 -9.74 0.84 -6.37
N ARG A 59 -10.66 0.74 -5.40
CA ARG A 59 -11.97 0.10 -5.59
C ARG A 59 -12.86 0.88 -6.56
N ARG A 60 -12.88 2.21 -6.49
CA ARG A 60 -13.60 3.06 -7.46
C ARG A 60 -13.07 2.93 -8.88
N LEU A 61 -11.76 2.70 -9.05
CA LEU A 61 -11.17 2.39 -10.35
C LEU A 61 -11.46 0.95 -10.84
N GLY A 62 -12.09 0.10 -10.02
CA GLY A 62 -12.45 -1.27 -10.37
C GLY A 62 -11.39 -2.32 -10.05
N GLY A 63 -10.34 -1.96 -9.31
CA GLY A 63 -9.31 -2.89 -8.86
C GLY A 63 -9.81 -3.90 -7.83
N VAL A 64 -9.17 -5.07 -7.80
CA VAL A 64 -9.32 -6.04 -6.72
C VAL A 64 -8.32 -5.68 -5.63
N VAL A 65 -8.81 -5.23 -4.48
CA VAL A 65 -7.98 -4.65 -3.43
C VAL A 65 -7.88 -5.60 -2.24
N GLU A 66 -6.64 -5.89 -1.84
CA GLU A 66 -6.30 -6.51 -0.57
C GLU A 66 -5.57 -5.48 0.29
N ALA A 67 -5.77 -5.51 1.60
CA ALA A 67 -5.10 -4.61 2.51
C ALA A 67 -4.58 -5.34 3.75
N PHE A 68 -3.38 -4.97 4.17
CA PHE A 68 -2.73 -5.48 5.37
C PHE A 68 -2.54 -4.34 6.37
N ASP A 69 -2.87 -4.56 7.65
CA ASP A 69 -2.50 -3.71 8.77
C ASP A 69 -2.25 -4.59 10.00
N THR A 70 -1.32 -4.19 10.86
CA THR A 70 -1.02 -4.92 12.09
C THR A 70 -2.15 -4.82 13.13
N ARG A 71 -3.02 -3.81 13.02
CA ARG A 71 -4.10 -3.57 13.96
C ARG A 71 -5.35 -4.33 13.52
N PRO A 72 -5.93 -5.20 14.35
CA PRO A 72 -7.17 -5.90 14.00
C PRO A 72 -8.38 -4.95 13.92
N ALA A 73 -8.33 -3.79 14.60
CA ALA A 73 -9.44 -2.84 14.68
C ALA A 73 -9.89 -2.26 13.31
N VAL A 74 -8.96 -2.12 12.36
CA VAL A 74 -9.25 -1.54 11.03
C VAL A 74 -9.82 -2.56 10.04
N LYS A 75 -9.94 -3.83 10.43
CA LYS A 75 -10.46 -4.91 9.58
C LYS A 75 -11.86 -4.62 9.03
N GLU A 76 -12.76 -4.14 9.89
CA GLU A 76 -14.14 -3.85 9.47
C GLU A 76 -14.21 -2.60 8.59
N GLU A 77 -13.36 -1.59 8.80
CA GLU A 77 -13.22 -0.43 7.91
C GLU A 77 -12.76 -0.86 6.51
N VAL A 78 -11.71 -1.67 6.42
CA VAL A 78 -11.20 -2.24 5.16
C VAL A 78 -12.29 -3.00 4.41
N LYS A 79 -13.03 -3.88 5.11
CA LYS A 79 -14.13 -4.65 4.52
C LYS A 79 -15.29 -3.76 4.06
N SER A 80 -15.62 -2.72 4.81
CA SER A 80 -16.69 -1.78 4.46
C SER A 80 -16.42 -1.06 3.13
N LEU A 81 -15.14 -0.88 2.80
CA LEU A 81 -14.69 -0.31 1.51
C LEU A 81 -14.64 -1.36 0.38
N GLY A 82 -14.97 -2.62 0.67
CA GLY A 82 -14.99 -3.71 -0.30
C GLY A 82 -13.62 -4.31 -0.61
N ALA A 83 -12.63 -4.11 0.26
CA ALA A 83 -11.33 -4.77 0.17
C ALA A 83 -11.26 -6.01 1.07
N LYS A 84 -10.37 -6.94 0.74
CA LYS A 84 -10.09 -8.10 1.57
C LYS A 84 -8.98 -7.76 2.56
N PHE A 85 -9.24 -8.00 3.85
CA PHE A 85 -8.22 -7.82 4.89
C PHE A 85 -7.31 -9.05 4.95
N VAL A 86 -5.99 -8.82 4.96
CA VAL A 86 -4.95 -9.85 5.05
C VAL A 86 -4.55 -9.98 6.51
N GLU A 87 -4.84 -11.13 7.10
CA GLU A 87 -4.64 -11.39 8.54
C GLU A 87 -3.45 -12.30 8.77
N VAL A 88 -2.61 -11.93 9.73
CA VAL A 88 -1.58 -12.80 10.31
C VAL A 88 -2.14 -13.35 11.62
N GLU A 89 -2.32 -14.66 11.68
CA GLU A 89 -2.78 -15.33 12.90
C GLU A 89 -1.77 -15.13 14.05
N GLY A 90 -2.27 -14.95 15.27
CA GLY A 90 -1.43 -14.84 16.47
C GLY A 90 -0.91 -13.44 16.80
N ALA A 91 -1.50 -12.38 16.24
CA ALA A 91 -1.17 -11.00 16.64
C ALA A 91 -1.46 -10.76 18.13
N ALA A 92 -0.50 -10.17 18.85
CA ALA A 92 -0.72 -9.75 20.23
C ALA A 92 -1.73 -8.57 20.26
N ASP A 93 -2.67 -8.61 21.20
CA ASP A 93 -3.73 -7.61 21.29
C ASP A 93 -3.18 -6.20 21.60
N ALA A 94 -3.25 -5.31 20.61
CA ALA A 94 -2.79 -3.93 20.68
C ALA A 94 -3.73 -3.02 21.48
N SER A 95 -4.88 -3.52 21.95
CA SER A 95 -5.83 -2.76 22.79
C SER A 95 -5.17 -2.18 24.05
N LYS A 96 -4.13 -2.84 24.57
CA LYS A 96 -3.39 -2.40 25.76
C LYS A 96 -2.38 -1.27 25.53
N ALA A 97 -2.09 -0.89 24.29
CA ALA A 97 -1.09 0.13 23.94
C ALA A 97 -1.67 1.40 23.29
N GLY A 98 -2.97 1.67 23.48
CA GLY A 98 -3.60 2.91 23.01
C GLY A 98 -3.69 3.06 21.49
N GLY A 99 -3.71 1.94 20.74
CA GLY A 99 -3.87 1.94 19.28
C GLY A 99 -2.57 2.03 18.46
N TYR A 100 -1.41 2.10 19.12
CA TYR A 100 -0.10 1.98 18.46
C TYR A 100 0.38 0.52 18.38
N ALA A 101 1.21 0.22 17.38
CA ALA A 101 1.74 -1.12 17.17
C ALA A 101 2.62 -1.58 18.35
N VAL A 102 2.21 -2.67 19.03
CA VAL A 102 2.98 -3.34 20.07
C VAL A 102 4.13 -4.13 19.43
N GLU A 103 5.28 -4.17 20.10
CA GLU A 103 6.39 -5.02 19.66
C GLU A 103 5.96 -6.50 19.63
N GLN A 104 6.02 -7.08 18.44
CA GLN A 104 5.58 -8.45 18.19
C GLN A 104 6.74 -9.43 18.36
N THR A 105 6.42 -10.70 18.58
CA THR A 105 7.43 -11.77 18.63
C THR A 105 8.15 -11.92 17.29
N GLU A 106 9.38 -12.43 17.29
CA GLU A 106 10.13 -12.68 16.05
C GLU A 106 9.40 -13.67 15.13
N GLU A 107 8.73 -14.67 15.69
CA GLU A 107 7.90 -15.61 14.93
C GLU A 107 6.73 -14.90 14.23
N TYR A 108 6.08 -13.94 14.89
CA TYR A 108 5.03 -13.14 14.28
C TYR A 108 5.59 -12.24 13.17
N LYS A 109 6.71 -11.56 13.41
CA LYS A 109 7.37 -10.71 12.39
C LYS A 109 7.75 -11.53 11.15
N GLN A 110 8.21 -12.76 11.34
CA GLN A 110 8.52 -13.66 10.24
C GLN A 110 7.26 -14.06 9.46
N LYS A 111 6.22 -14.55 10.13
CA LYS A 111 4.92 -14.89 9.51
C LYS A 111 4.31 -13.68 8.77
N GLN A 112 4.42 -12.50 9.37
CA GLN A 112 3.99 -11.24 8.78
C GLN A 112 4.76 -10.95 7.49
N SER A 113 6.09 -11.02 7.54
CA SER A 113 6.93 -10.78 6.37
C SER A 113 6.59 -11.75 5.23
N GLU A 114 6.54 -13.05 5.53
CA GLU A 114 6.20 -14.10 4.55
C GLU A 114 4.83 -13.86 3.90
N LEU A 115 3.83 -13.48 4.69
CA LEU A 115 2.50 -13.19 4.18
C LEU A 115 2.50 -11.93 3.29
N ILE A 116 3.16 -10.85 3.73
CA ILE A 116 3.31 -9.63 2.92
C ILE A 116 3.99 -9.96 1.59
N GLN A 117 5.10 -10.70 1.59
CA GLN A 117 5.81 -11.06 0.36
C GLN A 117 4.91 -11.89 -0.57
N LYS A 118 4.19 -12.87 -0.04
CA LYS A 118 3.25 -13.69 -0.83
C LYS A 118 2.20 -12.84 -1.55
N HIS A 119 1.60 -11.87 -0.86
CA HIS A 119 0.60 -10.98 -1.45
C HIS A 119 1.22 -9.94 -2.39
N ALA A 120 2.43 -9.46 -2.09
CA ALA A 120 3.17 -8.54 -2.94
C ALA A 120 3.48 -9.17 -4.32
N LEU A 121 3.95 -10.42 -4.35
CA LEU A 121 4.24 -11.16 -5.59
C LEU A 121 3.01 -11.35 -6.48
N ALA A 122 1.82 -11.47 -5.88
CA ALA A 122 0.57 -11.62 -6.62
C ALA A 122 0.04 -10.29 -7.18
N SER A 123 0.51 -9.15 -6.68
CA SER A 123 -0.04 -7.82 -6.93
C SER A 123 0.54 -7.17 -8.18
N ASP A 124 -0.30 -6.36 -8.83
CA ASP A 124 0.11 -5.52 -9.96
C ASP A 124 0.46 -4.10 -9.46
N VAL A 125 -0.19 -3.65 -8.37
CA VAL A 125 0.10 -2.37 -7.69
C VAL A 125 0.27 -2.61 -6.20
N ILE A 126 1.26 -1.96 -5.59
CA ILE A 126 1.43 -1.89 -4.13
C ILE A 126 1.46 -0.42 -3.70
N VAL A 127 0.68 -0.05 -2.69
CA VAL A 127 0.79 1.25 -2.02
C VAL A 127 1.19 1.01 -0.57
N THR A 128 2.29 1.60 -0.13
CA THR A 128 2.80 1.46 1.24
C THR A 128 2.64 2.75 2.01
N THR A 129 2.06 2.66 3.22
CA THR A 129 1.78 3.80 4.08
C THR A 129 2.25 3.58 5.52
N ALA A 130 3.08 2.57 5.76
CA ALA A 130 3.50 2.20 7.10
C ALA A 130 4.57 3.17 7.61
N GLN A 131 4.18 4.01 8.57
CA GLN A 131 5.08 4.99 9.21
C GLN A 131 4.98 4.88 10.72
N ILE A 132 6.11 5.12 11.38
CA ILE A 132 6.19 5.20 12.84
C ILE A 132 6.78 6.56 13.20
N PRO A 133 6.06 7.41 13.95
CA PRO A 133 6.58 8.71 14.35
C PRO A 133 7.96 8.62 15.02
N GLY A 134 8.91 9.42 14.54
CA GLY A 134 10.27 9.50 15.07
C GLY A 134 11.17 8.29 14.78
N ARG A 135 10.72 7.33 13.96
CA ARG A 135 11.52 6.16 13.55
C ARG A 135 11.57 6.02 12.04
N LYS A 136 12.57 5.28 11.56
CA LYS A 136 12.65 4.87 10.15
C LYS A 136 11.41 4.05 9.80
N ALA A 137 10.89 4.25 8.59
CA ALA A 137 9.85 3.40 8.04
C ALA A 137 10.31 1.92 8.07
N PRO A 138 9.45 0.98 8.49
CA PRO A 138 9.79 -0.44 8.48
C PRO A 138 9.97 -0.91 7.02
N LEU A 139 11.00 -1.71 6.76
CA LEU A 139 11.18 -2.34 5.46
C LEU A 139 10.20 -3.51 5.33
N LEU A 140 9.31 -3.45 4.35
CA LEU A 140 8.23 -4.43 4.14
C LEU A 140 8.30 -5.09 2.77
N ILE A 141 8.87 -4.43 1.75
CA ILE A 141 9.10 -5.00 0.42
C ILE A 141 10.62 -5.10 0.19
N SER A 142 11.13 -6.32 0.21
CA SER A 142 12.56 -6.60 -0.02
C SER A 142 12.90 -6.63 -1.51
N THR A 143 14.19 -6.50 -1.80
CA THR A 143 14.75 -6.67 -3.14
C THR A 143 14.49 -8.06 -3.71
N GLU A 144 14.50 -9.09 -2.87
CA GLU A 144 14.13 -10.45 -3.26
C GLU A 144 12.70 -10.51 -3.80
N THR A 145 11.75 -9.87 -3.10
CA THR A 145 10.37 -9.77 -3.58
C THR A 145 10.28 -9.01 -4.88
N LEU A 146 10.96 -7.86 -5.00
CA LEU A 146 10.99 -7.09 -6.24
C LEU A 146 11.49 -7.94 -7.42
N ASN A 147 12.54 -8.73 -7.23
CA ASN A 147 13.09 -9.58 -8.29
C ASN A 147 12.14 -10.67 -8.79
N ASN A 148 11.15 -11.05 -7.96
CA ASN A 148 10.17 -12.08 -8.27
C ASN A 148 8.77 -11.52 -8.60
N MET A 149 8.58 -10.20 -8.51
CA MET A 149 7.33 -9.54 -8.92
C MET A 149 7.17 -9.54 -10.44
N LYS A 150 5.92 -9.37 -10.89
CA LYS A 150 5.62 -9.24 -12.31
C LYS A 150 6.25 -7.96 -12.86
N LYS A 151 6.85 -8.06 -14.04
CA LYS A 151 7.28 -6.86 -14.79
C LYS A 151 6.07 -6.02 -15.18
N GLY A 152 6.22 -4.71 -15.12
CA GLY A 152 5.16 -3.72 -15.29
C GLY A 152 4.41 -3.39 -14.00
N SER A 153 4.67 -4.08 -12.88
CA SER A 153 4.08 -3.71 -11.59
C SER A 153 4.52 -2.32 -11.14
N VAL A 154 3.71 -1.69 -10.29
CA VAL A 154 3.96 -0.34 -9.76
C VAL A 154 3.92 -0.36 -8.23
N ILE A 155 4.89 0.30 -7.60
CA ILE A 155 4.92 0.53 -6.15
C ILE A 155 4.91 2.03 -5.89
N VAL A 156 4.01 2.49 -5.01
CA VAL A 156 3.97 3.87 -4.52
C VAL A 156 4.22 3.88 -3.02
N ASP A 157 5.34 4.48 -2.62
CA ASP A 157 5.82 4.49 -1.25
C ASP A 157 5.65 5.89 -0.60
N LEU A 158 4.61 6.00 0.22
CA LEU A 158 4.28 7.24 0.93
C LEU A 158 5.20 7.48 2.14
N ALA A 159 6.00 6.49 2.54
CA ALA A 159 6.96 6.58 3.63
C ALA A 159 8.41 6.85 3.16
N SER A 160 8.59 7.21 1.89
CA SER A 160 9.89 7.46 1.27
C SER A 160 10.79 8.44 2.03
N SER A 161 10.26 9.56 2.51
CA SER A 161 11.03 10.57 3.26
C SER A 161 11.56 10.08 4.63
N SER A 162 10.97 9.04 5.20
CA SER A 162 11.43 8.40 6.45
C SER A 162 12.18 7.08 6.21
N GLY A 163 12.66 6.87 4.98
CA GLY A 163 13.48 5.73 4.59
C GLY A 163 12.79 4.71 3.70
N GLY A 164 11.47 4.82 3.49
CA GLY A 164 10.69 3.94 2.63
C GLY A 164 10.34 2.57 3.22
N ASN A 165 9.19 2.03 2.81
CA ASN A 165 8.81 0.65 3.08
C ASN A 165 9.33 -0.34 2.02
N CYS A 166 9.81 0.14 0.88
CA CYS A 166 10.42 -0.67 -0.17
C CYS A 166 11.93 -0.41 -0.25
N GLU A 167 12.72 -1.48 -0.38
CA GLU A 167 14.19 -1.41 -0.27
C GLU A 167 14.82 -0.50 -1.34
N MET A 168 14.22 -0.47 -2.52
CA MET A 168 14.70 0.30 -3.65
C MET A 168 14.08 1.70 -3.74
N THR A 169 13.24 2.09 -2.76
CA THR A 169 12.65 3.43 -2.72
C THR A 169 13.74 4.49 -2.67
N LYS A 170 13.63 5.47 -3.57
CA LYS A 170 14.37 6.73 -3.51
C LYS A 170 13.38 7.85 -3.26
N ASP A 171 13.64 8.65 -2.23
CA ASP A 171 12.78 9.78 -1.90
C ASP A 171 12.74 10.82 -3.02
N ASN A 172 11.54 11.33 -3.28
CA ASN A 172 11.22 12.27 -4.37
C ASN A 172 11.66 11.79 -5.76
N ALA A 173 11.61 10.48 -6.01
CA ALA A 173 12.01 9.92 -7.30
C ALA A 173 11.06 8.80 -7.77
N THR A 174 10.96 8.69 -9.09
CA THR A 174 10.41 7.52 -9.79
C THR A 174 11.57 6.80 -10.44
N ILE A 175 11.71 5.50 -10.15
CA ILE A 175 12.75 4.66 -10.75
C ILE A 175 12.13 3.44 -11.43
N ASP A 176 12.83 2.92 -12.44
CA ASP A 176 12.63 1.54 -12.89
C ASP A 176 13.62 0.64 -12.15
N TYR A 177 13.10 -0.43 -11.55
CA TYR A 177 13.90 -1.50 -10.97
C TYR A 177 13.43 -2.83 -11.57
N ASN A 178 14.24 -3.40 -12.47
CA ASN A 178 13.95 -4.69 -13.12
C ASN A 178 12.57 -4.72 -13.83
N GLY A 179 12.17 -3.60 -14.45
CA GLY A 179 10.86 -3.46 -15.10
C GLY A 179 9.71 -3.20 -14.13
N ILE A 180 9.98 -2.87 -12.87
CA ILE A 180 8.99 -2.45 -11.87
C ILE A 180 9.17 -0.95 -11.66
N THR A 181 8.07 -0.20 -11.77
CA THR A 181 8.09 1.23 -11.46
C THR A 181 7.97 1.42 -9.95
N ILE A 182 8.94 2.08 -9.31
CA ILE A 182 8.92 2.40 -7.88
C ILE A 182 8.91 3.91 -7.73
N ILE A 183 7.90 4.42 -7.02
CA ILE A 183 7.65 5.85 -6.84
C ILE A 183 7.74 6.18 -5.35
N GLY A 184 8.81 6.85 -4.94
CA GLY A 184 8.96 7.37 -3.59
C GLY A 184 8.54 8.83 -3.54
N ASN A 185 7.38 9.13 -2.92
CA ASN A 185 6.98 10.52 -2.70
C ASN A 185 6.08 10.68 -1.47
N SER A 186 6.63 11.22 -0.38
CA SER A 186 5.85 11.57 0.82
C SER A 186 5.08 12.89 0.71
N ASN A 187 5.37 13.71 -0.31
CA ASN A 187 4.79 15.03 -0.53
C ASN A 187 3.73 15.04 -1.65
N LEU A 188 3.07 13.91 -1.93
CA LEU A 188 1.97 13.85 -2.90
C LEU A 188 0.86 14.89 -2.68
N PRO A 189 0.51 15.31 -1.45
CA PRO A 189 -0.50 16.35 -1.23
C PRO A 189 -0.20 17.67 -1.97
N SER A 190 1.08 18.04 -2.10
CA SER A 190 1.50 19.25 -2.83
C SER A 190 1.11 19.25 -4.32
N THR A 191 0.78 18.08 -4.88
CA THR A 191 0.35 17.93 -6.28
C THR A 191 -1.15 18.13 -6.47
N MET A 192 -1.90 18.40 -5.38
CA MET A 192 -3.33 18.75 -5.39
C MET A 192 -3.60 19.98 -4.52
N PRO A 193 -2.95 21.12 -4.78
CA PRO A 193 -2.90 22.27 -3.86
C PRO A 193 -4.24 22.97 -3.64
N TYR A 194 -5.23 22.76 -4.52
CA TYR A 194 -6.55 23.36 -4.37
C TYR A 194 -7.34 22.74 -3.20
N ASP A 195 -7.17 21.44 -2.98
CA ASP A 195 -7.88 20.68 -1.93
C ASP A 195 -7.00 20.41 -0.69
N ALA A 196 -5.73 20.86 -0.70
CA ALA A 196 -4.69 20.53 0.29
C ALA A 196 -4.45 21.58 1.38
#